data_AF-A0A831VM89-F1
#
_entry.id   AF-A0A831VM89-F1
#
_cell.length_a   1.000
_cell.length_b   1.000
_cell.length_c   1.000
_cell.angle_alpha   90.00
_cell.angle_beta   90.00
_cell.angle_gamma   90.00
#
_symmetry.space_group_name_H-M   'P 1'
#
loop_
_entity.id
_entity.type
_entity.pdbx_description
1 polymer ?
#
loop_
_entity_poly.entity_id
_entity_poly.type
_entity_poly.pdbx_seq_one_letter_code
_entity_poly.pdbx_strand_id
1 'polypeptide(L)' 'TKREASLLLLENPALGDYVMIHAGFAIHKIDEAEAMESLRILREVASLEEPL' A
#
# COMPACT_ATOMS: atom_id res chain seq x y z
N THR A 1 -10.93 5.95 0.93
CA THR A 1 -11.48 6.12 -0.44
C THR A 1 -11.16 4.87 -1.25
N LYS A 2 -11.84 4.65 -2.38
CA LYS A 2 -11.45 3.62 -3.35
C LYS A 2 -10.66 4.28 -4.49
N ARG A 3 -9.66 3.60 -5.04
CA ARG A 3 -8.86 4.05 -6.18
C ARG A 3 -8.64 2.88 -7.13
N GLU A 4 -8.56 3.18 -8.42
CA GLU A 4 -8.16 2.22 -9.44
C GLU A 4 -6.62 2.16 -9.52
N ALA A 5 -6.09 0.96 -9.76
CA ALA A 5 -4.69 0.74 -10.01
C ALA A 5 -4.53 -0.41 -11.02
N SER A 6 -3.52 -0.30 -11.88
CA SER A 6 -3.17 -1.35 -12.83
C SER A 6 -2.44 -2.49 -12.13
N LEU A 7 -2.88 -3.72 -12.40
CA LEU A 7 -2.25 -4.95 -11.89
C LEU A 7 -1.31 -5.61 -12.92
N LEU A 8 -1.02 -4.93 -14.03
CA LEU A 8 -0.24 -5.46 -15.17
C LEU A 8 1.11 -6.08 -14.77
N LEU A 9 1.72 -5.58 -13.70
CA LEU A 9 3.05 -5.99 -13.25
C LEU A 9 3.03 -7.14 -12.22
N LEU A 10 1.85 -7.61 -11.83
CA LEU A 10 1.71 -8.69 -10.85
C LEU A 10 1.37 -10.01 -11.52
N GLU A 11 1.95 -11.09 -10.99
CA GLU A 11 1.59 -12.45 -11.35
C GLU A 11 0.44 -12.95 -10.47
N ASN A 12 -0.63 -13.45 -11.11
CA ASN A 12 -1.78 -14.09 -10.46
C ASN A 12 -2.37 -13.30 -9.26
N PRO A 13 -2.72 -12.02 -9.41
CA PRO A 13 -3.33 -11.25 -8.33
C PRO A 13 -4.71 -11.81 -7.97
N ALA A 14 -5.00 -11.89 -6.68
CA ALA A 14 -6.27 -12.39 -6.16
C ALA A 14 -6.91 -11.39 -5.18
N LEU A 15 -8.22 -11.53 -4.97
CA LEU A 15 -8.91 -10.78 -3.93
C LEU A 15 -8.33 -11.15 -2.56
N GLY A 16 -8.01 -10.13 -1.77
CA GLY A 16 -7.36 -10.28 -0.46
C GLY A 16 -5.84 -10.08 -0.50
N ASP A 17 -5.22 -10.04 -1.69
CA ASP A 17 -3.80 -9.70 -1.79
C ASP A 17 -3.55 -8.25 -1.35
N TYR A 18 -2.54 -8.07 -0.50
CA TYR A 18 -1.99 -6.76 -0.18
C TYR A 18 -0.91 -6.41 -1.19
N VAL A 19 -0.94 -5.18 -1.71
CA VAL A 19 -0.03 -4.75 -2.78
C VAL A 19 0.48 -3.33 -2.52
N MET A 20 1.71 -3.09 -2.94
CA MET A 20 2.30 -1.75 -2.95
C MET A 20 1.96 -1.03 -4.26
N ILE A 21 1.39 0.17 -4.14
CA ILE A 21 1.02 1.00 -5.28
C ILE A 21 2.03 2.11 -5.49
N HIS A 22 2.52 2.26 -6.73
CA HIS A 22 3.35 3.37 -7.15
C HIS A 22 2.89 3.89 -8.52
N ALA A 23 2.68 5.20 -8.64
CA ALA A 23 2.25 5.85 -9.88
C ALA A 23 1.02 5.21 -10.57
N GLY A 24 0.09 4.65 -9.79
CA GLY A 24 -1.12 3.99 -10.31
C GLY A 24 -0.94 2.52 -10.71
N PHE A 25 0.22 1.92 -10.44
CA PHE A 25 0.50 0.51 -10.69
C PHE A 25 0.75 -0.23 -9.38
N ALA A 26 0.22 -1.44 -9.26
CA ALA A 26 0.66 -2.38 -8.24
C ALA A 26 1.99 -2.98 -8.67
N ILE A 27 3.05 -2.70 -7.90
CA ILE A 27 4.44 -3.06 -8.25
C ILE A 27 4.95 -4.29 -7.50
N HIS A 28 4.32 -4.63 -6.37
CA HIS A 28 4.71 -5.78 -5.56
C HIS A 28 3.54 -6.28 -4.73
N LYS A 29 3.43 -7.62 -4.58
CA LYS A 29 2.57 -8.23 -3.58
C LYS A 29 3.34 -8.35 -2.27
N ILE A 30 2.71 -8.00 -1.17
CA ILE A 30 3.24 -8.09 0.19
C ILE A 30 2.27 -8.90 1.05
N ASP A 31 2.76 -9.44 2.16
CA ASP A 31 1.86 -10.04 3.13
C ASP A 31 1.12 -8.96 3.95
N GLU A 32 0.04 -9.38 4.62
CA GLU A 32 -0.79 -8.48 5.40
C GLU A 32 -0.05 -7.85 6.58
N ALA A 33 0.87 -8.58 7.23
CA ALA A 33 1.60 -8.07 8.38
C ALA A 33 2.56 -6.94 7.96
N GLU A 34 3.28 -7.12 6.86
CA GLU A 34 4.14 -6.09 6.27
C GLU A 34 3.35 -4.86 5.84
N ALA A 35 2.18 -5.06 5.21
CA ALA A 35 1.31 -3.96 4.81
C ALA A 35 0.84 -3.12 6.01
N MET A 36 0.42 -3.80 7.08
CA MET A 36 -0.07 -3.15 8.29
C MET A 36 1.05 -2.41 9.04
N GLU A 37 2.25 -2.97 9.10
CA GLU A 37 3.39 -2.31 9.73
C GLU A 37 3.82 -1.08 8.92
N SER A 38 3.88 -1.18 7.60
CA SER A 38 4.17 -0.04 6.72
C SER A 38 3.15 1.09 6.90
N LEU A 39 1.86 0.74 7.00
CA LEU A 39 0.78 1.71 7.25
C LEU A 39 0.89 2.35 8.65
N ARG A 40 1.31 1.60 9.68
CA ARG A 40 1.54 2.12 11.02
C ARG A 40 2.63 3.19 11.00
N ILE A 41 3.78 2.88 10.41
CA ILE A 41 4.92 3.80 10.29
C ILE A 41 4.53 5.05 9.49
N LEU A 42 3.84 4.90 8.35
CA LEU A 42 3.39 6.04 7.55
C LEU A 42 2.46 6.98 8.33
N ARG A 43 1.57 6.43 9.14
CA ARG A 43 0.68 7.24 10.00
C ARG A 43 1.46 7.95 11.11
N GLU A 44 2.43 7.27 11.72
CA GLU A 44 3.29 7.88 12.74
C GLU A 44 4.06 9.07 12.16
N VAL A 45 4.72 8.88 11.02
CA VAL A 45 5.44 9.97 10.34
C VAL A 45 4.50 11.11 9.95
N ALA A 46 3.34 10.81 9.37
CA ALA A 46 2.36 11.84 9.00
C ALA A 46 1.82 12.61 10.22
N SER A 47 1.74 11.98 11.39
CA SER A 47 1.31 12.64 12.63
C SER A 47 2.38 13.51 13.28
N LEU A 48 3.67 13.27 12.97
CA LEU A 48 4.78 14.08 13.49
C LEU A 48 4.90 15.45 12.78
N GLU A 49 4.20 15.64 11.66
CA GLU A 49 4.23 16.88 10.87
C GLU A 49 3.07 17.85 11.19
N GLU A 50 2.29 17.65 12.25
CA GLU A 50 1.33 18.66 12.71
C GLU A 50 2.08 19.89 13.26
N PRO A 51 1.95 21.09 12.64
CA PRO A 51 2.44 22.32 13.25
C PRO A 51 1.51 22.71 14.40
N LEU A 52 2.09 23.04 15.55
CA LEU A 52 1.41 23.67 16.69
C LEU A 52 0.59 24.90 16.27
#